data_AF-A0A6M4A411-F1
#
_entry.id   AF-A0A6M4A411-F1
#
_cell.length_a   1.000
_cell.length_b   1.000
_cell.length_c   1.000
_cell.angle_alpha   90.00
_cell.angle_beta   90.00
_cell.angle_gamma   90.00
#
_symmetry.space_group_name_H-M   'P 1'
#
loop_
_entity.id
_entity.type
_entity.pdbx_description
1 polymer ?
#
loop_
_entity_poly.entity_id
_entity_poly.type
_entity_poly.pdbx_seq_one_letter_code
_entity_poly.pdbx_strand_id
1 'polypeptide(L)'
;MRITYLLIIATFLLLTSSHSISISQESEVVRFPRLSAEIDPNETYIHELLLLALENSGTQYRLVPTEGKMQQARSIYEMTTQHGNVDLIWSMGTDEREAQMIAIKIPIDKGLIGWRIPLVKEENAKLFANVKNLQDLKAYTAGQEHDWPDTPILRENGVRVITSTSYEPLFNMLQGGRFDYFSEIHVRNME
;
A
#
# COMPACT_ATOMS: atom_id res chain seq x y z
N MET A 1 35.26 -68.53 7.11
CA MET A 1 33.84 -68.28 6.75
C MET A 1 33.08 -67.36 7.72
N ARG A 2 33.43 -67.20 9.02
CA ARG A 2 32.68 -66.31 9.93
C ARG A 2 33.08 -64.81 9.88
N ILE A 3 34.31 -64.49 9.48
CA ILE A 3 34.83 -63.11 9.46
C ILE A 3 34.33 -62.32 8.23
N THR A 4 34.06 -63.01 7.12
CA THR A 4 33.54 -62.39 5.89
C THR A 4 32.09 -61.88 6.02
N TYR A 5 31.26 -62.51 6.85
CA TYR A 5 29.89 -62.05 7.09
C TYR A 5 29.81 -60.83 8.04
N LEU A 6 30.76 -60.69 8.97
CA LEU A 6 30.83 -59.53 9.87
C LEU A 6 31.18 -58.24 9.14
N LEU A 7 32.02 -58.30 8.10
CA LEU A 7 32.34 -57.16 7.24
C LEU A 7 31.16 -56.74 6.37
N ILE A 8 30.38 -57.68 5.85
CA ILE A 8 29.21 -57.37 5.00
C ILE A 8 28.10 -56.69 5.82
N ILE A 9 27.88 -57.12 7.07
CA ILE A 9 26.88 -56.50 7.96
C ILE A 9 27.30 -55.10 8.42
N ALA A 10 28.60 -54.88 8.70
CA ALA A 10 29.12 -53.55 9.04
C ALA A 10 29.03 -52.56 7.88
N THR A 11 29.12 -53.04 6.63
CA THR A 11 28.97 -52.18 5.45
C THR A 11 27.50 -51.82 5.20
N PHE A 12 26.56 -52.70 5.55
CA PHE A 12 25.12 -52.42 5.40
C PHE A 12 24.58 -51.45 6.46
N LEU A 13 25.17 -51.41 7.66
CA LEU A 13 24.82 -50.48 8.73
C LEU A 13 25.36 -49.04 8.55
N LEU A 14 26.32 -48.84 7.64
CA LEU A 14 26.83 -47.50 7.29
C LEU A 14 26.02 -46.81 6.17
N LEU A 15 25.16 -47.55 5.46
CA LEU A 15 24.32 -47.03 4.38
C LEU A 15 22.92 -46.56 4.84
N THR A 16 22.56 -46.75 6.10
CA THR A 16 21.37 -46.11 6.70
C THR A 16 21.74 -44.79 7.40
N SER A 17 22.77 -44.10 6.92
CA SER A 17 23.04 -42.72 7.29
C SER A 17 21.87 -41.88 6.77
N SER A 18 20.92 -41.65 7.66
CA SER A 18 19.76 -40.78 7.49
C SER A 18 20.20 -39.48 6.82
N HIS A 19 20.00 -39.40 5.51
CA HIS A 19 20.01 -38.12 4.83
C HIS A 19 18.73 -37.42 5.27
N SER A 20 18.83 -36.66 6.36
CA SER A 20 17.92 -35.56 6.61
C SER A 20 18.14 -34.59 5.45
N ILE A 21 17.36 -34.76 4.38
CA ILE A 21 17.22 -33.75 3.35
C ILE A 21 16.55 -32.59 4.07
N SER A 22 17.35 -31.66 4.57
CA SER A 22 16.88 -30.32 4.88
C SER A 22 16.44 -29.72 3.56
N ILE A 23 15.14 -29.82 3.25
CA ILE A 23 14.52 -28.94 2.28
C ILE A 23 14.74 -27.54 2.84
N SER A 24 15.70 -26.80 2.29
CA SER A 24 15.71 -25.37 2.48
C SER A 24 14.49 -24.87 1.75
N GLN A 25 13.41 -24.61 2.49
CA GLN A 25 12.27 -23.92 1.94
C GLN A 25 12.76 -22.54 1.52
N GLU A 26 13.02 -22.38 0.23
CA GLU A 26 13.46 -21.09 -0.33
C GLU A 26 12.36 -20.08 -0.02
N SER A 27 12.75 -18.97 0.62
CA SER A 27 11.78 -17.97 1.06
C SER A 27 11.13 -17.36 -0.16
N GLU A 28 9.81 -17.48 -0.28
CA GLU A 28 9.08 -16.90 -1.41
C GLU A 28 9.13 -15.38 -1.31
N VAL A 29 9.43 -14.72 -2.43
CA VAL A 29 9.60 -13.26 -2.48
C VAL A 29 8.24 -12.61 -2.75
N VAL A 30 7.84 -11.69 -1.88
CA VAL A 30 6.67 -10.83 -2.07
C VAL A 30 7.16 -9.42 -2.37
N ARG A 31 6.90 -8.94 -3.59
CA ARG A 31 7.27 -7.58 -4.00
C ARG A 31 6.16 -6.60 -3.75
N PHE A 32 6.51 -5.46 -3.18
CA PHE A 32 5.57 -4.36 -2.93
C PHE A 32 6.10 -3.04 -3.46
N PRO A 33 5.24 -2.10 -3.89
CA PRO A 33 5.69 -0.85 -4.48
C PRO A 33 6.35 0.03 -3.42
N ARG A 34 7.51 0.61 -3.76
CA ARG A 34 8.01 1.77 -3.02
C ARG A 34 7.21 2.98 -3.49
N LEU A 35 6.34 3.52 -2.63
CA LEU A 35 5.53 4.68 -3.02
C LEU A 35 6.39 5.96 -3.08
N SER A 36 5.82 6.99 -3.71
CA SER A 36 6.54 8.22 -4.06
C SER A 36 6.84 9.12 -2.85
N ALA A 37 6.06 9.03 -1.77
CA ALA A 37 6.26 9.82 -0.56
C ALA A 37 7.61 9.51 0.11
N GLU A 38 8.30 10.53 0.64
CA GLU A 38 9.61 10.31 1.29
C GLU A 38 9.51 9.55 2.62
N ILE A 39 8.47 9.83 3.42
CA ILE A 39 8.14 9.14 4.67
C ILE A 39 6.63 9.31 4.91
N ASP A 40 5.85 8.24 4.71
CA ASP A 40 4.46 8.15 5.15
C ASP A 40 4.40 7.28 6.42
N PRO A 41 4.00 7.83 7.59
CA PRO A 41 3.78 7.03 8.80
C PRO A 41 2.81 5.85 8.59
N ASN A 42 1.87 5.97 7.65
CA ASN A 42 0.97 4.87 7.28
C ASN A 42 1.75 3.72 6.61
N GLU A 43 2.78 4.01 5.82
CA GLU A 43 3.62 2.96 5.22
C GLU A 43 4.35 2.14 6.29
N THR A 44 4.82 2.78 7.36
CA THR A 44 5.48 2.05 8.46
C THR A 44 4.48 1.09 9.11
N TYR A 45 3.27 1.55 9.43
CA TYR A 45 2.24 0.69 10.00
C TYR A 45 1.90 -0.49 9.10
N ILE A 46 1.69 -0.24 7.81
CA ILE A 46 1.31 -1.26 6.83
C ILE A 46 2.44 -2.27 6.63
N HIS A 47 3.69 -1.80 6.55
CA HIS A 47 4.85 -2.66 6.43
C HIS A 47 5.01 -3.61 7.62
N GLU A 48 4.93 -3.08 8.85
CA GLU A 48 5.02 -3.91 10.07
C GLU A 48 3.84 -4.89 10.18
N LEU A 49 2.63 -4.47 9.79
CA LEU A 49 1.46 -5.35 9.75
C LEU A 49 1.63 -6.49 8.73
N LEU A 50 2.19 -6.20 7.56
CA LEU A 50 2.49 -7.20 6.54
C LEU A 50 3.54 -8.19 7.02
N LEU A 51 4.63 -7.71 7.63
CA LEU A 51 5.65 -8.58 8.22
C LEU A 51 5.04 -9.52 9.27
N LEU A 52 4.24 -8.98 10.19
CA LEU A 52 3.55 -9.79 11.21
C LEU A 52 2.62 -10.84 10.58
N ALA A 53 1.86 -10.47 9.54
CA ALA A 53 0.96 -11.40 8.85
C ALA A 53 1.74 -12.53 8.16
N LEU A 54 2.87 -12.21 7.52
CA LEU A 54 3.73 -13.20 6.86
C LEU A 54 4.40 -14.14 7.87
N GLU A 55 4.89 -13.62 9.00
CA GLU A 55 5.44 -14.43 10.10
C GLU A 55 4.42 -15.43 10.67
N ASN A 56 3.15 -15.02 10.75
CA ASN A 56 2.06 -15.87 11.24
C ASN A 56 1.46 -16.81 10.17
N SER A 57 1.93 -16.76 8.92
CA SER A 57 1.42 -17.61 7.83
C SER A 57 1.92 -19.06 7.89
N GLY A 58 2.99 -19.33 8.65
CA GLY A 58 3.66 -20.62 8.69
C GLY A 58 4.55 -20.92 7.47
N THR A 59 4.66 -19.98 6.52
CA THR A 59 5.55 -20.06 5.35
C THR A 59 6.63 -18.99 5.45
N GLN A 60 7.86 -19.31 5.00
CA GLN A 60 8.93 -18.33 4.96
C GLN A 60 8.77 -17.41 3.74
N TYR A 61 8.47 -16.14 3.99
CA TYR A 61 8.41 -15.10 2.98
C TYR A 61 9.50 -14.05 3.17
N ARG A 62 9.90 -13.41 2.07
CA ARG A 62 10.76 -12.22 2.09
C ARG A 62 10.04 -11.06 1.42
N LEU A 63 9.74 -10.03 2.20
CA LEU A 63 9.13 -8.81 1.71
C LEU A 63 10.20 -7.91 1.09
N VAL A 64 10.06 -7.54 -0.19
CA VAL A 64 11.07 -6.78 -0.95
C VAL A 64 10.41 -5.59 -1.65
N PRO A 65 10.90 -4.35 -1.47
CA PRO A 65 10.39 -3.21 -2.22
C PRO A 65 10.82 -3.28 -3.69
N THR A 66 9.99 -2.83 -4.61
CA THR A 66 10.36 -2.64 -6.02
C THR A 66 11.51 -1.64 -6.19
N GLU A 67 12.25 -1.76 -7.29
CA GLU A 67 13.24 -0.75 -7.67
C GLU A 67 12.54 0.56 -8.08
N GLY A 68 12.99 1.67 -7.48
CA GLY A 68 12.45 3.00 -7.78
C GLY A 68 11.11 3.30 -7.11
N LYS A 69 10.80 4.60 -7.02
CA LYS A 69 9.51 5.09 -6.54
C LYS A 69 8.47 4.96 -7.65
N MET A 70 7.26 4.55 -7.32
CA MET A 70 6.14 4.50 -8.27
C MET A 70 4.87 5.13 -7.72
N GLN A 71 4.08 5.72 -8.63
CA GLN A 71 2.74 6.19 -8.32
C GLN A 71 1.73 5.05 -8.28
N GLN A 72 0.60 5.28 -7.64
CA GLN A 72 -0.43 4.28 -7.43
C GLN A 72 -0.95 3.69 -8.75
N ALA A 73 -1.18 4.50 -9.79
CA ALA A 73 -1.61 3.97 -11.08
C ALA A 73 -0.55 3.02 -11.70
N ARG A 74 0.74 3.31 -11.49
CA ARG A 74 1.83 2.45 -11.96
C ARG A 74 1.90 1.15 -11.16
N SER A 75 1.72 1.18 -9.84
CA SER A 75 1.75 -0.04 -9.02
C SER A 75 0.60 -0.99 -9.38
N ILE A 76 -0.59 -0.46 -9.64
CA ILE A 76 -1.74 -1.25 -10.10
C ILE A 76 -1.46 -1.86 -11.48
N TYR A 77 -0.87 -1.08 -12.40
CA TYR A 77 -0.50 -1.58 -13.72
C TYR A 77 0.54 -2.71 -13.63
N GLU A 78 1.57 -2.57 -12.79
CA GLU A 78 2.57 -3.62 -12.56
C GLU A 78 1.95 -4.87 -11.91
N MET A 79 1.00 -4.73 -11.00
CA MET A 79 0.36 -5.89 -10.37
C MET A 79 -0.54 -6.68 -11.33
N THR A 80 -1.10 -6.02 -12.35
CA THR A 80 -2.11 -6.61 -13.25
C THR A 80 -1.55 -7.07 -14.60
N THR A 81 -0.30 -6.72 -14.92
CA THR A 81 0.35 -7.10 -16.17
C THR A 81 1.17 -8.39 -16.03
N GLN A 82 1.21 -9.22 -17.08
CA GLN A 82 1.84 -10.54 -17.06
C GLN A 82 3.33 -10.52 -16.69
N HIS A 83 4.02 -9.40 -16.95
CA HIS A 83 5.45 -9.24 -16.72
C HIS A 83 5.77 -8.18 -15.67
N GLY A 84 4.79 -7.82 -14.85
CA GLY A 84 5.01 -6.80 -13.84
C GLY A 84 5.75 -7.32 -12.62
N ASN A 85 6.24 -6.39 -11.81
CA ASN A 85 7.16 -6.68 -10.71
C ASN A 85 6.55 -6.39 -9.32
N VAL A 86 5.23 -6.32 -9.22
CA VAL A 86 4.49 -6.06 -7.98
C VAL A 86 3.58 -7.24 -7.68
N ASP A 87 3.75 -7.83 -6.50
CA ASP A 87 2.96 -8.98 -6.03
C ASP A 87 1.85 -8.52 -5.04
N LEU A 88 2.08 -7.39 -4.35
CA LEU A 88 1.19 -6.88 -3.31
C LEU A 88 1.15 -5.35 -3.34
N ILE A 89 -0.06 -4.79 -3.24
CA ILE A 89 -0.30 -3.36 -3.04
C ILE A 89 -1.26 -3.13 -1.87
N TRP A 90 -1.16 -1.98 -1.22
CA TRP A 90 -2.20 -1.46 -0.33
C TRP A 90 -2.77 -0.18 -0.95
N SER A 91 -4.08 -0.13 -1.09
CA SER A 91 -4.78 1.04 -1.64
C SER A 91 -6.27 0.97 -1.27
N MET A 92 -7.01 2.02 -1.63
CA MET A 92 -8.46 2.01 -1.53
C MET A 92 -9.04 0.97 -2.49
N GLY A 93 -9.98 0.16 -2.02
CA GLY A 93 -10.72 -0.78 -2.85
C GLY A 93 -11.75 -0.06 -3.73
N THR A 94 -11.87 -0.49 -4.97
CA THR A 94 -12.99 -0.15 -5.86
C THR A 94 -13.46 -1.43 -6.56
N ASP A 95 -14.69 -1.46 -7.05
CA ASP A 95 -15.24 -2.63 -7.75
C ASP A 95 -14.38 -3.00 -8.97
N GLU A 96 -13.82 -2.00 -9.67
CA GLU A 96 -12.92 -2.20 -10.81
C GLU A 96 -11.60 -2.87 -10.39
N ARG A 97 -11.04 -2.48 -9.25
CA ARG A 97 -9.80 -3.06 -8.71
C ARG A 97 -10.01 -4.48 -8.21
N GLU A 98 -11.12 -4.73 -7.52
CA GLU A 98 -11.47 -6.07 -7.03
C GLU A 98 -11.80 -7.05 -8.17
N ALA A 99 -12.23 -6.54 -9.34
CA ALA A 99 -12.41 -7.36 -10.53
C ALA A 99 -11.08 -7.77 -11.20
N GLN A 100 -9.98 -7.05 -10.93
CA GLN A 100 -8.67 -7.26 -11.55
C GLN A 100 -7.63 -7.91 -10.63
N MET A 101 -7.84 -7.86 -9.31
CA MET A 101 -6.88 -8.29 -8.29
C MET A 101 -7.57 -9.06 -7.16
N ILE A 102 -6.83 -9.91 -6.47
CA ILE A 102 -7.34 -10.63 -5.30
C ILE A 102 -7.33 -9.70 -4.08
N ALA A 103 -8.53 -9.36 -3.58
CA ALA A 103 -8.68 -8.45 -2.45
C ALA A 103 -8.61 -9.16 -1.09
N ILE A 104 -7.80 -8.63 -0.16
CA ILE A 104 -7.82 -8.98 1.26
C ILE A 104 -8.80 -8.02 1.96
N LYS A 105 -10.03 -8.49 2.23
CA LYS A 105 -11.13 -7.66 2.74
C LYS A 105 -11.08 -7.44 4.26
N ILE A 106 -9.92 -7.03 4.77
CA ILE A 106 -9.72 -6.68 6.18
C ILE A 106 -9.39 -5.18 6.24
N PRO A 107 -10.27 -4.34 6.83
CA PRO A 107 -10.04 -2.90 6.89
C PRO A 107 -8.97 -2.59 7.95
N ILE A 108 -7.71 -2.48 7.51
CA ILE A 108 -6.57 -2.21 8.40
C ILE A 108 -6.68 -0.85 9.10
N ASP A 109 -7.27 0.14 8.42
CA ASP A 109 -7.53 1.47 8.98
C ASP A 109 -8.92 1.60 9.60
N LYS A 110 -9.71 0.51 9.70
CA LYS A 110 -11.08 0.49 10.27
C LYS A 110 -12.00 1.60 9.74
N GLY A 111 -11.83 1.99 8.48
CA GLY A 111 -12.63 3.03 7.82
C GLY A 111 -12.14 4.47 8.03
N LEU A 112 -11.02 4.68 8.74
CA LEU A 112 -10.45 6.01 8.98
C LEU A 112 -10.08 6.72 7.66
N ILE A 113 -9.56 5.98 6.68
CA ILE A 113 -9.25 6.51 5.35
C ILE A 113 -10.47 7.03 4.56
N GLY A 114 -11.69 6.79 5.04
CA GLY A 114 -12.93 7.36 4.47
C GLY A 114 -13.31 8.73 5.03
N TRP A 115 -12.66 9.18 6.11
CA TRP A 115 -12.90 10.51 6.68
C TRP A 115 -12.18 11.58 5.87
N ARG A 116 -12.82 12.73 5.67
CA ARG A 116 -12.26 13.87 4.92
C ARG A 116 -12.20 15.06 5.88
N ILE A 117 -11.00 15.41 6.33
CA ILE A 117 -10.78 16.58 7.19
C ILE A 117 -10.06 17.61 6.32
N PRO A 118 -10.76 18.63 5.82
CA PRO A 118 -10.16 19.53 4.85
C PRO A 118 -9.05 20.36 5.50
N LEU A 119 -7.87 20.35 4.90
CA LEU A 119 -6.80 21.25 5.26
C LEU A 119 -7.03 22.58 4.52
N VAL A 120 -7.03 23.67 5.28
CA VAL A 120 -7.19 25.04 4.79
C VAL A 120 -6.04 25.90 5.30
N LYS A 121 -5.80 27.04 4.63
CA LYS A 121 -4.91 28.06 5.18
C LYS A 121 -5.47 28.61 6.49
N GLU A 122 -4.60 29.04 7.40
CA GLU A 122 -4.99 29.56 8.71
C GLU A 122 -5.98 30.75 8.60
N GLU A 123 -5.72 31.68 7.68
CA GLU A 123 -6.62 32.82 7.39
C GLU A 123 -8.02 32.39 6.91
N ASN A 124 -8.16 31.15 6.43
CA ASN A 124 -9.40 30.54 5.95
C ASN A 124 -9.99 29.53 6.94
N ALA A 125 -9.64 29.57 8.24
CA ALA A 125 -10.13 28.61 9.23
C ALA A 125 -11.67 28.49 9.31
N LYS A 126 -12.41 29.52 8.86
CA LYS A 126 -13.88 29.53 8.80
C LYS A 126 -14.45 29.28 7.39
N LEU A 127 -13.65 28.78 6.45
CA LEU A 127 -14.03 28.58 5.03
C LEU A 127 -15.36 27.82 4.91
N PHE A 128 -15.55 26.79 5.73
CA PHE A 128 -16.72 25.92 5.70
C PHE A 128 -17.81 26.26 6.71
N ALA A 129 -17.72 27.39 7.44
CA ALA A 129 -18.65 27.70 8.53
C ALA A 129 -20.13 27.72 8.11
N ASN A 130 -20.39 28.06 6.84
CA ASN A 130 -21.71 28.15 6.25
C ASN A 130 -22.02 27.03 5.24
N VAL A 131 -21.11 26.07 5.03
CA VAL A 131 -21.36 24.95 4.12
C VAL A 131 -22.28 23.94 4.81
N LYS A 132 -23.48 23.78 4.27
CA LYS A 132 -24.52 22.87 4.79
C LYS A 132 -24.83 21.73 3.85
N ASN A 133 -24.47 21.87 2.57
CA ASN A 133 -24.78 20.90 1.54
C ASN A 133 -23.73 20.93 0.41
N LEU A 134 -23.84 19.99 -0.51
CA LEU A 134 -22.94 19.88 -1.67
C LEU A 134 -22.96 21.13 -2.56
N GLN A 135 -24.10 21.81 -2.69
CA GLN A 135 -24.21 23.00 -3.53
C GLN A 135 -23.36 24.15 -2.97
N ASP A 136 -23.32 24.31 -1.64
CA ASP A 136 -22.44 25.28 -0.98
C ASP A 136 -20.96 24.90 -1.18
N LEU A 137 -20.64 23.61 -1.12
CA LEU A 137 -19.26 23.10 -1.29
C LEU A 137 -18.71 23.39 -2.70
N LYS A 138 -19.54 23.34 -3.74
CA LYS A 138 -19.15 23.63 -5.13
C LYS A 138 -18.59 25.05 -5.34
N ALA A 139 -18.84 25.97 -4.41
CA ALA A 139 -18.24 27.30 -4.44
C ALA A 139 -16.71 27.24 -4.32
N TYR A 140 -16.18 26.21 -3.66
CA TYR A 140 -14.77 26.05 -3.35
C TYR A 140 -14.08 25.03 -4.28
N THR A 141 -12.78 25.18 -4.40
CA THR A 141 -11.90 24.34 -5.22
C THR A 141 -11.11 23.41 -4.33
N ALA A 142 -11.20 22.10 -4.58
CA ALA A 142 -10.44 21.08 -3.88
C ALA A 142 -9.06 20.87 -4.56
N GLY A 143 -8.02 20.67 -3.75
CA GLY A 143 -6.79 20.01 -4.16
C GLY A 143 -6.90 18.49 -3.98
N GLN A 144 -6.35 17.70 -4.91
CA GLN A 144 -6.23 16.24 -4.81
C GLN A 144 -4.99 15.72 -5.56
N GLU A 145 -4.51 14.52 -5.23
CA GLU A 145 -3.60 13.81 -6.14
C GLU A 145 -4.38 13.25 -7.33
N HIS A 146 -3.72 13.17 -8.50
CA HIS A 146 -4.33 12.76 -9.76
C HIS A 146 -4.93 11.35 -9.70
N ASP A 147 -4.23 10.42 -9.06
CA ASP A 147 -4.55 8.99 -9.08
C ASP A 147 -5.53 8.58 -7.97
N TRP A 148 -5.96 9.51 -7.11
CA TRP A 148 -6.86 9.18 -6.01
C TRP A 148 -8.29 8.94 -6.48
N PRO A 149 -8.98 7.91 -5.95
CA PRO A 149 -10.35 7.59 -6.32
C PRO A 149 -11.35 8.70 -5.93
N ASP A 150 -10.99 9.58 -5.00
CA ASP A 150 -11.79 10.75 -4.64
C ASP A 150 -11.91 11.78 -5.75
N THR A 151 -10.90 11.90 -6.61
CA THR A 151 -10.84 12.90 -7.69
C THR A 151 -12.02 12.78 -8.66
N PRO A 152 -12.31 11.60 -9.27
CA PRO A 152 -13.50 11.44 -10.12
C PRO A 152 -14.80 11.66 -9.33
N ILE A 153 -14.91 11.16 -8.10
CA ILE A 153 -16.11 11.32 -7.26
C ILE A 153 -16.44 12.81 -7.03
N LEU A 154 -15.45 13.62 -6.67
CA LEU A 154 -15.63 15.07 -6.47
C LEU A 154 -16.04 15.77 -7.78
N ARG A 155 -15.41 15.41 -8.90
CA ARG A 155 -15.73 15.98 -10.22
C ARG A 155 -17.15 15.63 -10.68
N GLU A 156 -17.56 14.38 -10.53
CA GLU A 156 -18.92 13.91 -10.85
C GLU A 156 -19.98 14.61 -10.00
N ASN A 157 -19.63 14.95 -8.76
CA ASN A 157 -20.46 15.76 -7.87
C ASN A 157 -20.38 17.27 -8.14
N GLY A 158 -19.69 17.69 -9.20
CA GLY A 158 -19.61 19.09 -9.66
C GLY A 158 -18.68 19.99 -8.85
N VAL A 159 -17.82 19.42 -8.01
CA VAL A 159 -16.79 20.17 -7.28
C VAL A 159 -15.61 20.45 -8.23
N ARG A 160 -15.07 21.66 -8.17
CA ARG A 160 -13.86 22.01 -8.92
C ARG A 160 -12.65 21.36 -8.26
N VAL A 161 -11.86 20.59 -9.02
CA VAL A 161 -10.70 19.86 -8.48
C VAL A 161 -9.44 20.20 -9.27
N ILE A 162 -8.42 20.70 -8.56
CA ILE A 162 -7.05 20.85 -9.08
C ILE A 162 -6.22 19.67 -8.61
N THR A 163 -5.54 19.02 -9.56
CA THR A 163 -4.74 17.83 -9.28
C THR A 163 -3.24 18.09 -9.37
N SER A 164 -2.48 17.38 -8.54
CA SER A 164 -1.02 17.20 -8.66
C SER A 164 -0.70 15.74 -8.94
N THR A 165 0.42 15.44 -9.61
CA THR A 165 0.91 14.06 -9.81
C THR A 165 1.72 13.53 -8.63
N SER A 166 1.86 14.34 -7.57
CA SER A 166 2.61 14.00 -6.36
C SER A 166 1.98 14.70 -5.16
N TYR A 167 2.12 14.07 -4.00
CA TYR A 167 1.55 14.51 -2.73
C TYR A 167 2.15 15.82 -2.21
N GLU A 168 3.48 15.89 -2.06
CA GLU A 168 4.17 17.01 -1.41
C GLU A 168 3.93 18.38 -2.06
N PRO A 169 3.88 18.49 -3.41
CA PRO A 169 3.54 19.75 -4.05
C PRO A 169 2.15 20.31 -3.68
N LEU A 170 1.19 19.49 -3.26
CA LEU A 170 -0.16 19.95 -2.91
C LEU A 170 -0.13 20.95 -1.75
N PHE A 171 0.76 20.77 -0.77
CA PHE A 171 0.89 21.73 0.33
C PHE A 171 1.35 23.10 -0.15
N ASN A 172 2.35 23.14 -1.04
CA ASN A 172 2.82 24.38 -1.64
C ASN A 172 1.75 25.03 -2.52
N MET A 173 0.94 24.22 -3.20
CA MET A 173 -0.19 24.70 -4.00
C MET A 173 -1.32 25.29 -3.14
N LEU A 174 -1.61 24.69 -1.98
CA LEU A 174 -2.55 25.23 -1.00
C LEU A 174 -2.05 26.57 -0.44
N GLN A 175 -0.79 26.62 0.00
CA GLN A 175 -0.16 27.85 0.49
C GLN A 175 -0.15 28.96 -0.57
N GLY A 176 0.14 28.60 -1.82
CA GLY A 176 0.09 29.50 -2.97
C GLY A 176 -1.33 29.86 -3.45
N GLY A 177 -2.38 29.37 -2.78
CA GLY A 177 -3.78 29.70 -3.11
C GLY A 177 -4.26 29.17 -4.45
N ARG A 178 -3.66 28.08 -4.96
CA ARG A 178 -4.11 27.47 -6.22
C ARG A 178 -5.49 26.85 -6.09
N PHE A 179 -5.81 26.34 -4.90
CA PHE A 179 -7.12 25.80 -4.53
C PHE A 179 -7.46 26.23 -3.09
N ASP A 180 -8.72 26.08 -2.69
CA ASP A 180 -9.25 26.64 -1.44
C ASP A 180 -9.02 25.70 -0.23
N TYR A 181 -9.03 24.39 -0.48
CA TYR A 181 -8.80 23.36 0.53
C TYR A 181 -8.16 22.11 -0.07
N PHE A 182 -7.38 21.39 0.74
CA PHE A 182 -6.90 20.05 0.40
C PHE A 182 -7.78 19.01 1.10
N SER A 183 -8.37 18.09 0.32
CA SER A 183 -9.38 17.14 0.79
C SER A 183 -8.78 15.77 1.11
N GLU A 184 -8.09 15.65 2.25
CA GLU A 184 -7.44 14.41 2.71
C GLU A 184 -7.77 14.10 4.19
N ILE A 185 -7.43 12.91 4.67
CA ILE A 185 -7.14 12.67 6.08
C ILE A 185 -5.66 12.92 6.34
N HIS A 186 -5.31 14.01 7.02
CA HIS A 186 -3.94 14.28 7.43
C HIS A 186 -3.73 13.85 8.88
N VAL A 187 -2.86 12.87 9.11
CA VAL A 187 -2.35 12.51 10.44
C VAL A 187 -0.84 12.80 10.47
N ARG A 188 -0.45 14.08 10.48
CA ARG A 188 0.81 14.47 11.13
C ARG A 188 0.49 15.26 12.38
N ASN A 189 1.22 14.95 13.44
CA ASN A 189 1.48 15.92 14.50
C ASN A 189 2.20 17.10 13.84
N MET A 190 1.46 18.17 13.56
CA MET A 190 2.06 19.47 13.31
C MET A 190 2.44 20.04 14.68
N GLU A 191 3.63 19.67 15.14
CA GLU A 191 4.41 20.46 16.09
C GLU A 191 5.24 21.50 15.34
#